data_AF-A0A849QDQ8-F1
#
_entry.id   AF-A0A849QDQ8-F1
#
_cell.length_a   1.000
_cell.length_b   1.000
_cell.length_c   1.000
_cell.angle_alpha   90.00
_cell.angle_beta   90.00
_cell.angle_gamma   90.00
#
_symmetry.space_group_name_H-M   'P 1'
#
loop_
_entity.id
_entity.type
_entity.pdbx_description
1 polymer ?
#
loop_
_entity_poly.entity_id
_entity_poly.type
_entity_poly.pdbx_seq_one_letter_code
_entity_poly.pdbx_strand_id
1 'polypeptide(L)'
;MSDWKNTILLTGIDKLLEVIGSEGSITLGEASRELNIKPSIIESWANALSEDKMITTSYNSQGELVLRSTKKNLKVKEGKIEELKTDVNRAVDSVGSNLDEEENMLKISKDHIRSFEHVLNSDINHIESFNKDLKAYDNKKNELIHLVKKLKSEESTLEKEIDKIEGREKKIKTESDKIKKIVDTKVIEISKSKEKILDIERSKTELKRDFEVLRRISNAIKKTHPEEIGPKIDDIEKRTKNLKTHNSLVKQKFEKLSDMMKTLFS
;
A
#
# COMPACT_ATOMS: atom_id res chain seq x y z
N MET A 1 52.62 -15.90 41.77
CA MET A 1 54.04 -15.67 42.07
C MET A 1 54.28 -16.03 43.53
N SER A 2 54.98 -17.14 43.77
CA SER A 2 55.90 -17.33 44.90
C SER A 2 55.44 -17.02 46.34
N ASP A 3 54.63 -17.93 46.90
CA ASP A 3 54.20 -17.95 48.31
C ASP A 3 55.22 -18.63 49.27
N TRP A 4 56.52 -18.55 48.97
CA TRP A 4 57.57 -19.19 49.78
C TRP A 4 58.11 -18.30 50.91
N LYS A 5 57.71 -17.02 50.97
CA LYS A 5 58.17 -16.08 52.01
C LYS A 5 57.50 -16.24 53.37
N ASN A 6 56.38 -16.96 53.46
CA ASN A 6 55.65 -17.15 54.73
C ASN A 6 55.87 -18.52 55.40
N THR A 7 56.73 -19.38 54.86
CA THR A 7 57.12 -20.62 55.54
C THR A 7 58.33 -20.37 56.42
N ILE A 8 58.10 -19.87 57.65
CA ILE A 8 59.14 -19.82 58.68
C ILE A 8 59.55 -21.27 58.98
N LEU A 9 60.74 -21.68 58.52
CA LEU A 9 61.32 -22.98 58.86
C LEU A 9 61.64 -22.98 60.36
N LEU A 10 60.75 -23.54 61.18
CA LEU A 10 60.98 -23.73 62.61
C LEU A 10 62.11 -24.75 62.82
N THR A 11 63.24 -24.31 63.37
CA THR A 11 64.36 -25.19 63.69
C THR A 11 64.07 -26.00 64.95
N GLY A 12 64.85 -27.06 65.21
CA GLY A 12 64.72 -27.84 66.45
C GLY A 12 64.90 -27.00 67.73
N ILE A 13 65.71 -25.94 67.65
CA ILE A 13 65.94 -24.99 68.75
C ILE A 13 64.72 -24.09 68.96
N ASP A 14 64.04 -23.67 67.89
CA ASP A 14 62.82 -22.85 67.99
C ASP A 14 61.69 -23.62 68.66
N LYS A 15 61.52 -24.91 68.32
CA LYS A 15 60.54 -25.79 68.97
C LYS A 15 60.84 -25.99 70.46
N LEU A 16 62.11 -26.10 70.84
CA LEU A 16 62.50 -26.16 72.25
C LEU A 16 62.12 -24.88 73.01
N LEU A 17 62.36 -23.71 72.42
CA LEU A 17 61.94 -22.43 73.01
C LEU A 17 60.41 -22.23 73.01
N GLU A 18 59.69 -22.89 72.09
CA GLU A 18 58.23 -22.94 72.05
C GLU A 18 57.68 -23.71 73.26
N VAL A 19 58.12 -24.95 73.43
CA VAL A 19 57.73 -25.85 74.53
C VAL A 19 58.06 -25.25 75.89
N ILE A 20 59.27 -24.73 76.08
CA ILE A 20 59.67 -24.03 77.32
C ILE A 20 58.77 -22.80 77.57
N GLY A 21 58.36 -22.11 76.50
CA GLY A 21 57.54 -20.90 76.59
C GLY A 21 56.08 -21.16 76.91
N SER A 22 55.49 -22.27 76.45
CA SER A 22 54.10 -22.64 76.72
C SER A 22 53.90 -23.21 78.12
N GLU A 23 54.85 -24.02 78.61
CA GLU A 23 54.77 -24.67 79.92
C GLU A 23 55.42 -23.84 81.04
N GLY A 24 56.16 -22.79 80.67
CA GLY A 24 56.89 -21.90 81.59
C GLY A 24 58.19 -22.51 82.15
N SER A 25 58.21 -23.81 82.39
CA SER A 25 59.40 -24.60 82.73
C SER A 25 59.23 -26.06 82.34
N ILE A 26 60.28 -26.69 81.81
CA ILE A 26 60.27 -28.11 81.42
C ILE A 26 61.57 -28.78 81.80
N THR A 27 61.54 -30.06 82.18
CA THR A 27 62.76 -30.85 82.41
C THR A 27 63.38 -31.32 81.09
N LEU A 28 64.68 -31.63 81.11
CA LEU A 28 65.38 -32.17 79.93
C LEU A 28 64.73 -33.47 79.41
N GLY A 29 64.24 -34.33 80.31
CA GLY A 29 63.59 -35.59 79.96
C GLY A 29 62.20 -35.40 79.35
N GLU A 30 61.44 -34.40 79.79
CA GLU A 30 60.17 -34.01 79.18
C GLU A 30 60.41 -33.39 77.79
N ALA A 31 61.34 -32.44 77.67
CA ALA A 31 61.68 -31.82 76.39
C ALA A 31 62.18 -32.84 75.35
N SER A 32 62.93 -33.85 75.80
CA SER A 32 63.41 -34.96 74.95
C SER A 32 62.28 -35.81 74.39
N ARG A 33 61.26 -36.11 75.22
CA ARG A 33 60.08 -36.84 74.78
C ARG A 33 59.22 -36.02 73.84
N GLU A 34 59.00 -34.75 74.16
CA GLU A 34 58.13 -33.86 73.39
C GLU A 34 58.68 -33.56 71.99
N LEU A 35 59.99 -33.34 71.89
CA LEU A 35 60.65 -33.02 70.62
C LEU A 35 61.13 -34.26 69.86
N ASN A 36 61.05 -35.44 70.47
CA ASN A 36 61.61 -36.70 69.97
C ASN A 36 63.11 -36.58 69.58
N ILE A 37 63.88 -35.91 70.44
CA ILE A 37 65.31 -35.63 70.23
C ILE A 37 66.09 -36.12 71.45
N LYS A 38 67.30 -36.65 71.25
CA LYS A 38 68.13 -37.19 72.33
C LYS A 38 68.41 -36.13 73.41
N PRO A 39 68.37 -36.47 74.71
CA PRO A 39 68.59 -35.51 75.80
C PRO A 39 69.91 -34.75 75.69
N SER A 40 70.99 -35.41 75.23
CA SER A 40 72.31 -34.77 75.05
C SER A 40 72.33 -33.64 74.02
N ILE A 41 71.48 -33.74 72.99
CA ILE A 41 71.35 -32.69 71.97
C ILE A 41 70.58 -31.50 72.54
N ILE A 42 69.50 -31.77 73.29
CA ILE A 42 68.71 -30.74 73.96
C ILE A 42 69.53 -30.04 75.04
N GLU A 43 70.39 -30.77 75.76
CA GLU A 43 71.30 -30.21 76.75
C GLU A 43 72.32 -29.29 76.09
N SER A 44 72.89 -29.69 74.95
CA SER A 44 73.75 -28.81 74.15
C SER A 44 73.03 -27.55 73.69
N TRP A 45 71.77 -27.65 73.26
CA TRP A 45 70.96 -26.49 72.89
C TRP A 45 70.61 -25.62 74.09
N ALA A 46 70.28 -26.23 75.23
CA ALA A 46 69.96 -25.54 76.46
C ALA A 46 71.16 -24.75 77.00
N ASN A 47 72.36 -25.32 76.92
CA ASN A 47 73.60 -24.65 77.31
C ASN A 47 73.85 -23.41 76.42
N ALA A 48 73.77 -23.57 75.10
CA ALA A 48 73.91 -22.45 74.17
C ALA A 48 72.84 -21.36 74.39
N LEU A 49 71.57 -21.76 74.58
CA LEU A 49 70.47 -20.84 74.88
C LEU A 49 70.60 -20.17 76.24
N SER A 50 71.25 -20.82 77.21
CA SER A 50 71.48 -20.25 78.54
C SER A 50 72.63 -19.25 78.53
N GLU A 51 73.71 -19.53 77.79
CA GLU A 51 74.81 -18.59 77.54
C GLU A 51 74.30 -17.27 76.94
N ASP A 52 73.38 -17.37 75.97
CA ASP A 52 72.73 -16.20 75.34
C ASP A 52 71.60 -15.57 76.18
N LYS A 53 71.38 -16.09 77.39
CA LYS A 53 70.36 -15.67 78.37
C LYS A 53 68.93 -15.75 77.81
N MET A 54 68.68 -16.66 76.88
CA MET A 54 67.35 -16.94 76.33
C MET A 54 66.54 -17.87 77.25
N ILE A 55 67.22 -18.72 77.99
CA ILE A 55 66.63 -19.56 79.05
C ILE A 55 67.51 -19.53 80.31
N THR A 56 66.92 -19.89 81.45
CA THR A 56 67.67 -20.23 82.67
C THR A 56 67.61 -21.73 82.91
N THR A 57 68.77 -22.31 83.23
CA THR A 57 68.88 -23.72 83.59
C THR A 57 69.07 -23.86 85.09
N SER A 58 68.29 -24.71 85.73
CA SER A 58 68.38 -24.99 87.16
C SER A 58 68.12 -26.46 87.43
N TYR A 59 68.67 -27.03 88.50
CA TYR A 59 68.35 -28.40 88.88
C TYR A 59 67.15 -28.42 89.83
N ASN A 60 66.20 -29.32 89.61
CA ASN A 60 65.12 -29.56 90.57
C ASN A 60 65.64 -30.39 91.77
N SER A 61 64.76 -30.63 92.76
CA SER A 61 65.08 -31.43 93.95
C SER A 61 65.39 -32.90 93.65
N GLN A 62 65.10 -33.38 92.43
CA GLN A 62 65.39 -34.72 91.94
C GLN A 62 66.72 -34.79 91.16
N GLY A 63 67.44 -33.66 91.03
CA GLY A 63 68.70 -33.59 90.30
C GLY A 63 68.55 -33.52 88.78
N GLU A 64 67.35 -33.26 88.26
CA GLU A 64 67.09 -33.11 86.83
C GLU A 64 67.23 -31.65 86.39
N LEU A 65 67.79 -31.46 85.18
CA LEU A 65 67.94 -30.13 84.58
C LEU A 65 66.57 -29.60 84.12
N VAL A 66 66.15 -28.49 84.72
CA VAL A 66 64.94 -27.74 84.38
C VAL A 66 65.32 -26.50 83.58
N LEU A 67 64.68 -26.36 82.42
CA LEU A 67 64.81 -25.26 81.49
C LEU A 67 63.64 -24.29 81.71
N ARG A 68 63.93 -23.01 81.98
CA ARG A 68 62.93 -21.94 82.17
C ARG A 68 63.12 -20.83 81.16
N SER A 69 62.01 -20.31 80.62
CA SER A 69 62.08 -19.16 79.72
C SER A 69 62.54 -17.91 80.48
N THR A 70 63.42 -17.11 79.89
CA THR A 70 63.75 -15.80 80.47
C THR A 70 62.74 -14.72 80.06
N LYS A 71 62.66 -13.64 80.85
CA LYS A 71 61.88 -12.44 80.50
C LYS A 71 62.27 -11.87 79.13
N LYS A 72 63.53 -12.06 78.69
CA LYS A 72 64.04 -11.61 77.38
C LYS A 72 63.36 -12.38 76.23
N ASN A 73 63.26 -13.69 76.33
CA ASN A 73 62.58 -14.52 75.34
C ASN A 73 61.07 -14.23 75.28
N LEU A 74 60.41 -14.07 76.43
CA LEU A 74 59.01 -13.66 76.49
C LEU A 74 58.76 -12.31 75.81
N LYS A 75 59.61 -11.31 76.08
CA LYS A 75 59.51 -9.98 75.44
C LYS A 75 59.69 -10.03 73.92
N VAL A 76 60.56 -10.91 73.42
CA VAL A 76 60.74 -11.11 71.96
C VAL A 76 59.51 -11.77 71.34
N LYS A 77 58.89 -12.76 72.00
CA LYS A 77 57.63 -13.36 71.54
C LYS A 77 56.48 -12.36 71.57
N GLU A 78 56.35 -11.57 72.64
CA GLU A 78 55.35 -10.50 72.75
C GLU A 78 55.51 -9.47 71.62
N GLY A 79 56.75 -9.04 71.33
CA GLY A 79 57.02 -8.11 70.21
C GLY A 79 56.59 -8.67 68.85
N LYS A 80 56.90 -9.95 68.57
CA LYS A 80 56.45 -10.62 67.34
C LYS A 80 54.93 -10.78 67.28
N ILE A 81 54.27 -11.04 68.40
CA ILE A 81 52.81 -11.11 68.48
C ILE A 81 52.19 -9.75 68.16
N GLU A 82 52.72 -8.65 68.69
CA GLU A 82 52.22 -7.31 68.40
C GLU A 82 52.48 -6.89 66.94
N GLU A 83 53.61 -7.28 66.36
CA GLU A 83 53.90 -7.11 64.93
C GLU A 83 52.88 -7.87 64.07
N LEU A 84 52.64 -9.16 64.36
CA LEU A 84 51.64 -9.97 63.67
C LEU A 84 50.23 -9.41 63.83
N LYS A 85 49.84 -8.94 65.02
CA LYS A 85 48.54 -8.26 65.21
C LYS A 85 48.43 -7.00 64.36
N THR A 86 49.50 -6.21 64.28
CA THR A 86 49.52 -5.00 63.46
C THR A 86 49.37 -5.33 61.98
N ASP A 87 50.07 -6.35 61.50
CA ASP A 87 49.98 -6.78 60.10
C ASP A 87 48.63 -7.41 59.78
N VAL A 88 48.05 -8.20 60.69
CA VAL A 88 46.69 -8.72 60.57
C VAL A 88 45.68 -7.58 60.52
N ASN A 89 45.78 -6.58 61.39
CA ASN A 89 44.88 -5.43 61.37
C ASN A 89 45.00 -4.63 60.06
N ARG A 90 46.22 -4.38 59.58
CA ARG A 90 46.43 -3.75 58.25
C ARG A 90 45.82 -4.56 57.12
N ALA A 91 45.96 -5.89 57.16
CA ALA A 91 45.37 -6.76 56.16
C ALA A 91 43.83 -6.73 56.23
N VAL A 92 43.26 -6.75 57.43
CA VAL A 92 41.81 -6.61 57.64
C VAL A 92 41.30 -5.28 57.14
N ASP A 93 41.96 -4.17 57.45
CA ASP A 93 41.57 -2.83 56.98
C ASP A 93 41.67 -2.71 55.45
N SER A 94 42.72 -3.30 54.85
CA SER A 94 42.88 -3.35 53.40
C SER A 94 41.78 -4.18 52.73
N VAL A 95 41.43 -5.34 53.29
CA VAL A 95 40.34 -6.18 52.77
C VAL A 95 39.00 -5.49 52.94
N GLY A 96 38.75 -4.83 54.08
CA GLY A 96 37.54 -4.05 54.31
C GLY A 96 37.37 -2.93 53.30
N SER A 97 38.43 -2.14 53.05
CA SER A 97 38.40 -1.06 52.06
C SER A 97 38.12 -1.59 50.65
N ASN A 98 38.75 -2.70 50.26
CA ASN A 98 38.50 -3.33 48.96
C ASN A 98 37.07 -3.85 48.82
N LEU A 99 36.51 -4.44 49.90
CA LEU A 99 35.12 -4.91 49.91
C LEU A 99 34.13 -3.75 49.78
N ASP A 100 34.38 -2.64 50.47
CA ASP A 100 33.55 -1.43 50.36
C ASP A 100 33.60 -0.84 48.93
N GLU A 101 34.79 -0.82 48.30
CA GLU A 101 34.93 -0.42 46.90
C GLU A 101 34.17 -1.37 45.95
N GLU A 102 34.27 -2.68 46.16
CA GLU A 102 33.60 -3.68 45.35
C GLU A 102 32.07 -3.62 45.52
N GLU A 103 31.57 -3.39 46.74
CA GLU A 103 30.15 -3.17 47.02
C GLU A 103 29.62 -1.93 46.27
N ASN A 104 30.37 -0.83 46.30
CA ASN A 104 30.01 0.38 45.58
C ASN A 104 29.97 0.17 44.05
N MET A 105 30.95 -0.54 43.51
CA MET A 105 30.99 -0.88 42.08
C MET A 105 29.83 -1.80 41.68
N LEU A 106 29.50 -2.79 42.52
CA LEU A 106 28.34 -3.66 42.33
C LEU A 106 27.03 -2.88 42.33
N LYS A 107 26.90 -1.88 43.22
CA LYS A 107 25.73 -1.01 43.28
C LYS A 107 25.57 -0.19 42.00
N ILE A 108 26.64 0.44 41.52
CA ILE A 108 26.65 1.19 40.25
C ILE A 108 26.27 0.28 39.07
N SER A 109 26.88 -0.90 39.00
CA SER A 109 26.60 -1.89 37.97
C SER A 109 25.13 -2.33 37.98
N LYS A 110 24.56 -2.57 39.16
CA LYS A 110 23.14 -2.93 39.32
C LYS A 110 22.21 -1.82 38.84
N ASP A 111 22.53 -0.56 39.12
CA ASP A 111 21.73 0.57 38.66
C ASP A 111 21.83 0.76 37.14
N HIS A 112 23.00 0.51 36.53
CA HIS A 112 23.15 0.46 35.08
C HIS A 112 22.36 -0.68 34.44
N ILE A 113 22.34 -1.86 35.04
CA ILE A 113 21.53 -2.99 34.54
C ILE A 113 20.05 -2.62 34.56
N ARG A 114 19.56 -2.03 35.65
CA ARG A 114 18.17 -1.59 35.76
C ARG A 114 17.78 -0.53 34.73
N SER A 115 18.66 0.45 34.50
CA SER A 115 18.39 1.48 33.48
C SER A 115 18.37 0.87 32.07
N PHE A 116 19.26 -0.08 31.80
CA PHE A 116 19.30 -0.81 30.54
C PHE A 116 18.04 -1.68 30.33
N GLU A 117 17.58 -2.40 31.36
CA GLU A 117 16.33 -3.16 31.33
C GLU A 117 15.12 -2.27 31.03
N HIS A 118 15.08 -1.06 31.61
CA HIS A 118 14.01 -0.10 31.35
C HIS A 118 14.00 0.35 29.88
N VAL A 119 15.18 0.65 29.31
CA VAL A 119 15.30 1.03 27.88
C VAL A 119 14.87 -0.13 26.98
N LEU A 120 15.33 -1.36 27.25
CA LEU A 120 14.93 -2.54 26.48
C LEU A 120 13.43 -2.79 26.53
N ASN A 121 12.81 -2.66 27.69
CA ASN A 121 11.35 -2.80 27.81
C ASN A 121 10.60 -1.72 27.03
N SER A 122 11.11 -0.48 27.04
CA SER A 122 10.57 0.60 26.22
C SER A 122 10.64 0.27 24.72
N ASP A 123 11.79 -0.22 24.25
CA ASP A 123 11.99 -0.58 22.85
C ASP A 123 11.12 -1.78 22.42
N ILE A 124 10.99 -2.79 23.29
CA ILE A 124 10.09 -3.93 23.06
C ILE A 124 8.66 -3.42 22.87
N ASN A 125 8.17 -2.54 23.74
CA ASN A 125 6.82 -1.97 23.62
C ASN A 125 6.64 -1.17 22.32
N HIS A 126 7.65 -0.40 21.90
CA HIS A 126 7.62 0.31 20.62
C HIS A 126 7.56 -0.65 19.43
N ILE A 127 8.35 -1.72 19.44
CA ILE A 127 8.36 -2.75 18.39
C ILE A 127 7.00 -3.45 18.32
N GLU A 128 6.40 -3.78 19.46
CA GLU A 128 5.07 -4.38 19.51
C GLU A 128 4.00 -3.46 18.93
N SER A 129 4.04 -2.16 19.25
CA SER A 129 3.15 -1.16 18.65
C SER A 129 3.33 -1.08 17.14
N PHE A 130 4.58 -0.98 16.68
CA PHE A 130 4.89 -0.92 15.25
C PHE A 130 4.41 -2.16 14.49
N ASN A 131 4.56 -3.35 15.10
CA ASN A 131 4.06 -4.59 14.54
C ASN A 131 2.52 -4.64 14.43
N LYS A 132 1.79 -4.04 15.38
CA LYS A 132 0.33 -3.90 15.28
C LYS A 132 -0.06 -3.02 14.10
N ASP A 133 0.65 -1.91 13.91
CA ASP A 133 0.42 -1.01 12.78
C ASP A 133 0.71 -1.69 11.44
N LEU A 134 1.81 -2.45 11.33
CA LEU A 134 2.13 -3.23 10.13
C LEU A 134 1.02 -4.22 9.77
N LYS A 135 0.47 -4.95 10.76
CA LYS A 135 -0.67 -5.85 10.54
C LYS A 135 -1.91 -5.10 10.04
N ALA A 136 -2.17 -3.91 10.58
CA ALA A 136 -3.28 -3.08 10.12
C ALA A 136 -3.09 -2.61 8.67
N TYR A 137 -1.86 -2.27 8.27
CA TYR A 137 -1.54 -1.95 6.87
C TYR A 137 -1.73 -3.13 5.93
N ASP A 138 -1.33 -4.35 6.32
CA ASP A 138 -1.55 -5.54 5.51
C ASP A 138 -3.05 -5.84 5.30
N ASN A 139 -3.87 -5.65 6.34
CA ASN A 139 -5.32 -5.78 6.21
C ASN A 139 -5.90 -4.78 5.20
N LYS A 140 -5.54 -3.49 5.33
CA LYS A 140 -5.96 -2.44 4.38
C LYS A 140 -5.50 -2.73 2.95
N LYS A 141 -4.29 -3.26 2.78
CA LYS A 141 -3.76 -3.67 1.48
C LYS A 141 -4.61 -4.79 0.87
N ASN A 142 -5.00 -5.78 1.65
CA ASN A 142 -5.86 -6.88 1.18
C ASN A 142 -7.27 -6.40 0.81
N GLU A 143 -7.84 -5.49 1.59
CA GLU A 143 -9.11 -4.81 1.28
C GLU A 143 -9.01 -4.05 -0.05
N LEU A 144 -7.93 -3.29 -0.25
CA LEU A 144 -7.69 -2.55 -1.49
C LEU A 144 -7.55 -3.49 -2.70
N ILE A 145 -6.84 -4.60 -2.56
CA ILE A 145 -6.73 -5.63 -3.61
C ILE A 145 -8.12 -6.17 -3.98
N HIS A 146 -8.97 -6.44 -2.99
CA HIS A 146 -10.34 -6.91 -3.24
C HIS A 146 -11.18 -5.85 -3.96
N LEU A 147 -11.09 -4.59 -3.52
CA LEU A 147 -11.80 -3.47 -4.15
C LEU A 147 -11.37 -3.28 -5.61
N VAL A 148 -10.08 -3.33 -5.89
CA VAL A 148 -9.55 -3.23 -7.26
C VAL A 148 -10.05 -4.36 -8.15
N LYS A 149 -10.11 -5.61 -7.64
CA LYS A 149 -10.68 -6.74 -8.38
C LYS A 149 -12.16 -6.52 -8.70
N LYS A 150 -12.93 -6.01 -7.73
CA LYS A 150 -14.36 -5.68 -7.92
C LYS A 150 -14.53 -4.61 -8.98
N LEU A 151 -13.78 -3.50 -8.89
CA LEU A 151 -13.84 -2.41 -9.87
C LEU A 151 -13.50 -2.88 -11.29
N LYS A 152 -12.48 -3.72 -11.46
CA LYS A 152 -12.16 -4.32 -12.78
C LYS A 152 -13.30 -5.17 -13.35
N SER A 153 -14.03 -5.89 -12.50
CA SER A 153 -15.18 -6.68 -12.94
C SER A 153 -16.38 -5.82 -13.34
N GLU A 154 -16.60 -4.72 -12.62
CA GLU A 154 -17.63 -3.72 -12.93
C GLU A 154 -17.29 -2.99 -14.24
N GLU A 155 -16.04 -2.58 -14.42
CA GLU A 155 -15.50 -1.97 -15.65
C GLU A 155 -15.76 -2.86 -16.87
N SER A 156 -15.36 -4.15 -16.82
CA SER A 156 -15.61 -5.09 -17.93
C SER A 156 -17.10 -5.30 -18.22
N THR A 157 -17.97 -5.16 -17.20
CA THR A 157 -19.42 -5.25 -17.39
C THR A 157 -19.95 -4.01 -18.11
N LEU A 158 -19.49 -2.82 -17.70
CA LEU A 158 -19.86 -1.55 -18.32
C LEU A 158 -19.39 -1.46 -19.77
N GLU A 159 -18.18 -1.91 -20.10
CA GLU A 159 -17.68 -1.98 -21.49
C GLU A 159 -18.62 -2.78 -22.39
N LYS A 160 -19.07 -3.96 -21.93
CA LYS A 160 -20.03 -4.79 -22.68
C LYS A 160 -21.40 -4.13 -22.83
N GLU A 161 -21.82 -3.31 -21.86
CA GLU A 161 -23.06 -2.55 -21.96
C GLU A 161 -22.94 -1.40 -22.97
N ILE A 162 -21.80 -0.71 -22.99
CA ILE A 162 -21.49 0.34 -23.97
C ILE A 162 -21.52 -0.26 -25.38
N ASP A 163 -20.84 -1.38 -25.63
CA ASP A 163 -20.85 -2.06 -26.94
C ASP A 163 -22.27 -2.40 -27.42
N LYS A 164 -23.14 -2.85 -26.50
CA LYS A 164 -24.54 -3.15 -26.81
C LYS A 164 -25.32 -1.89 -27.16
N ILE A 165 -25.08 -0.78 -26.45
CA ILE A 165 -25.75 0.51 -26.70
C ILE A 165 -25.32 1.05 -28.07
N GLU A 166 -24.03 1.06 -28.37
CA GLU A 166 -23.52 1.48 -29.69
C GLU A 166 -24.10 0.64 -30.84
N GLY A 167 -24.22 -0.67 -30.62
CA GLY A 167 -24.88 -1.57 -31.57
C GLY A 167 -26.35 -1.23 -31.82
N ARG A 168 -27.09 -0.85 -30.77
CA ARG A 168 -28.48 -0.38 -30.89
C ARG A 168 -28.57 0.98 -31.58
N GLU A 169 -27.68 1.90 -31.26
CA GLU A 169 -27.63 3.22 -31.88
C GLU A 169 -27.42 3.13 -33.40
N LYS A 170 -26.49 2.29 -33.85
CA LYS A 170 -26.27 2.03 -35.29
C LYS A 170 -27.54 1.52 -35.98
N LYS A 171 -28.28 0.60 -35.34
CA LYS A 171 -29.57 0.11 -35.89
C LYS A 171 -30.60 1.24 -35.99
N ILE A 172 -30.79 2.00 -34.91
CA ILE A 172 -31.72 3.14 -34.89
C ILE A 172 -31.39 4.15 -35.99
N LYS A 173 -30.10 4.46 -36.18
CA LYS A 173 -29.66 5.37 -37.25
C LYS A 173 -30.04 4.85 -38.63
N THR A 174 -29.78 3.58 -38.91
CA THR A 174 -30.17 2.98 -40.21
C THR A 174 -31.68 2.95 -40.45
N GLU A 175 -32.47 2.74 -39.39
CA GLU A 175 -33.93 2.78 -39.48
C GLU A 175 -34.44 4.21 -39.68
N SER A 176 -33.85 5.19 -38.99
CA SER A 176 -34.14 6.61 -39.16
C SER A 176 -33.88 7.08 -40.59
N ASP A 177 -32.75 6.69 -41.18
CA ASP A 177 -32.43 7.00 -42.58
C ASP A 177 -33.44 6.40 -43.57
N LYS A 178 -33.93 5.18 -43.30
CA LYS A 178 -35.00 4.55 -44.11
C LYS A 178 -36.31 5.32 -43.99
N ILE A 179 -36.72 5.67 -42.76
CA ILE A 179 -37.93 6.45 -42.51
C ILE A 179 -37.84 7.80 -43.23
N LYS A 180 -36.69 8.48 -43.15
CA LYS A 180 -36.47 9.76 -43.83
C LYS A 180 -36.69 9.64 -45.34
N LYS A 181 -36.11 8.62 -46.00
CA LYS A 181 -36.33 8.37 -47.44
C LYS A 181 -37.80 8.11 -47.78
N ILE A 182 -38.52 7.37 -46.93
CA ILE A 182 -39.95 7.11 -47.10
C ILE A 182 -40.74 8.42 -47.01
N VAL A 183 -40.43 9.25 -46.00
CA VAL A 183 -41.07 10.56 -45.81
C VAL A 183 -40.81 11.47 -47.01
N ASP A 184 -39.57 11.60 -47.47
CA ASP A 184 -39.21 12.41 -48.64
C ASP A 184 -39.98 11.96 -49.90
N THR A 185 -40.08 10.65 -50.11
CA THR A 185 -40.86 10.07 -51.23
C THR A 185 -42.34 10.44 -51.11
N LYS A 186 -42.92 10.31 -49.92
CA LYS A 186 -44.34 10.65 -49.67
C LYS A 186 -44.62 12.14 -49.83
N VAL A 187 -43.70 13.01 -49.43
CA VAL A 187 -43.82 14.47 -49.63
C VAL A 187 -43.88 14.81 -51.13
N ILE A 188 -43.07 14.15 -51.95
CA ILE A 188 -43.11 14.32 -53.42
C ILE A 188 -44.44 13.83 -53.99
N GLU A 189 -44.93 12.65 -53.58
CA GLU A 189 -46.22 12.11 -54.01
C GLU A 189 -47.41 13.00 -53.64
N ILE A 190 -47.40 13.55 -52.42
CA ILE A 190 -48.40 14.52 -51.96
C ILE A 190 -48.37 15.78 -52.83
N SER A 191 -47.18 16.29 -53.15
CA SER A 191 -47.02 17.49 -53.99
C SER A 191 -47.59 17.27 -55.39
N LYS A 192 -47.29 16.12 -56.03
CA LYS A 192 -47.88 15.73 -57.33
C LYS A 192 -49.40 15.57 -57.25
N SER A 193 -49.91 14.99 -56.17
CA SER A 193 -51.36 14.83 -55.98
C SER A 193 -52.05 16.18 -55.82
N LYS A 194 -51.43 17.14 -55.13
CA LYS A 194 -51.91 18.51 -54.98
C LYS A 194 -52.01 19.22 -56.33
N GLU A 195 -51.01 19.08 -57.20
CA GLU A 195 -51.04 19.65 -58.57
C GLU A 195 -52.21 19.09 -59.37
N LYS A 196 -52.42 17.76 -59.35
CA LYS A 196 -53.55 17.12 -60.03
C LYS A 196 -54.91 17.63 -59.53
N ILE A 197 -55.06 17.87 -58.22
CA ILE A 197 -56.28 18.44 -57.64
C ILE A 197 -56.53 19.84 -58.20
N LEU A 198 -55.50 20.69 -58.26
CA LEU A 198 -55.62 22.04 -58.83
C LEU A 198 -56.05 22.01 -60.31
N ASP A 199 -55.52 21.08 -61.09
CA ASP A 199 -55.92 20.92 -62.49
C ASP A 199 -57.37 20.45 -62.61
N ILE A 200 -57.81 19.50 -61.78
CA ILE A 200 -59.22 19.09 -61.71
C ILE A 200 -60.12 20.26 -61.33
N GLU A 201 -59.71 21.10 -60.38
CA GLU A 201 -60.47 22.30 -60.00
C GLU A 201 -60.61 23.29 -61.15
N ARG A 202 -59.55 23.51 -61.94
CA ARG A 202 -59.61 24.34 -63.16
C ARG A 202 -60.62 23.77 -64.15
N SER A 203 -60.51 22.49 -64.50
CA SER A 203 -61.46 21.83 -65.42
C SER A 203 -62.90 21.90 -64.91
N LYS A 204 -63.12 21.77 -63.59
CA LYS A 204 -64.45 21.94 -62.98
C LYS A 204 -65.00 23.35 -63.17
N THR A 205 -64.16 24.39 -63.09
CA THR A 205 -64.60 25.77 -63.35
C THR A 205 -64.93 26.03 -64.81
N GLU A 206 -64.16 25.43 -65.73
CA GLU A 206 -64.42 25.49 -67.18
C GLU A 206 -65.75 24.81 -67.52
N LEU A 207 -65.95 23.57 -67.05
CA LEU A 207 -67.20 22.83 -67.20
C LEU A 207 -68.42 23.62 -66.68
N LYS A 208 -68.29 24.33 -65.56
CA LYS A 208 -69.37 25.20 -65.05
C LYS A 208 -69.70 26.35 -66.00
N ARG A 209 -68.69 26.96 -66.63
CA ARG A 209 -68.89 28.02 -67.63
C ARG A 209 -69.58 27.46 -68.86
N ASP A 210 -69.11 26.33 -69.37
CA ASP A 210 -69.69 25.65 -70.53
C ASP A 210 -71.16 25.29 -70.27
N PHE A 211 -71.47 24.78 -69.07
CA PHE A 211 -72.84 24.48 -68.66
C PHE A 211 -73.74 25.73 -68.65
N GLU A 212 -73.26 26.87 -68.15
CA GLU A 212 -74.03 28.12 -68.16
C GLU A 212 -74.23 28.66 -69.58
N VAL A 213 -73.23 28.55 -70.45
CA VAL A 213 -73.35 28.89 -71.87
C VAL A 213 -74.40 28.01 -72.54
N LEU A 214 -74.33 26.68 -72.37
CA LEU A 214 -75.33 25.74 -72.89
C LEU A 214 -76.73 26.04 -72.33
N ARG A 215 -76.84 26.38 -71.04
CA ARG A 215 -78.11 26.78 -70.42
C ARG A 215 -78.68 28.05 -71.07
N ARG A 216 -77.84 29.05 -71.35
CA ARG A 216 -78.25 30.27 -72.08
C ARG A 216 -78.67 29.98 -73.51
N ILE A 217 -77.92 29.17 -74.24
CA ILE A 217 -78.26 28.73 -75.60
C ILE A 217 -79.59 27.98 -75.59
N SER A 218 -79.76 27.00 -74.70
CA SER A 218 -81.02 26.26 -74.52
C SER A 218 -82.19 27.21 -74.25
N ASN A 219 -82.02 28.20 -73.37
CA ASN A 219 -83.06 29.17 -73.07
C ASN A 219 -83.34 30.13 -74.25
N ALA A 220 -82.32 30.50 -75.02
CA ALA A 220 -82.48 31.31 -76.23
C ALA A 220 -83.28 30.55 -77.30
N ILE A 221 -82.93 29.28 -77.55
CA ILE A 221 -83.65 28.39 -78.47
C ILE A 221 -85.12 28.25 -78.05
N LYS A 222 -85.40 28.11 -76.76
CA LYS A 222 -86.78 28.07 -76.23
C LYS A 222 -87.54 29.40 -76.38
N LYS A 223 -86.86 30.54 -76.47
CA LYS A 223 -87.45 31.88 -76.59
C LYS A 223 -87.59 32.37 -78.04
N THR A 224 -86.78 31.86 -78.96
CA THR A 224 -86.97 32.11 -80.40
C THR A 224 -88.23 31.40 -80.87
N HIS A 225 -89.22 32.18 -81.33
CA HIS A 225 -90.38 31.62 -82.00
C HIS A 225 -89.93 30.88 -83.27
N PRO A 226 -90.50 29.70 -83.60
CA PRO A 226 -90.18 28.94 -84.82
C PRO A 226 -90.24 29.78 -86.11
N GLU A 227 -91.01 30.85 -86.10
CA GLU A 227 -91.24 31.78 -87.20
C GLU A 227 -90.02 32.65 -87.56
N GLU A 228 -89.06 32.87 -86.64
CA GLU A 228 -87.85 33.68 -86.91
C GLU A 228 -86.66 32.87 -87.46
N ILE A 229 -86.76 31.53 -87.43
CA ILE A 229 -85.69 30.62 -87.87
C ILE A 229 -85.79 30.36 -89.38
N GLY A 230 -87.01 30.27 -89.93
CA GLY A 230 -87.28 30.02 -91.35
C GLY A 230 -86.57 31.00 -92.29
N PRO A 231 -86.72 32.33 -92.11
CA PRO A 231 -86.12 33.32 -93.01
C PRO A 231 -84.58 33.29 -93.02
N LYS A 232 -83.96 32.92 -91.89
CA LYS A 232 -82.50 32.81 -91.78
C LYS A 232 -81.97 31.56 -92.47
N ILE A 233 -82.73 30.46 -92.44
CA ILE A 233 -82.41 29.24 -93.21
C ILE A 233 -82.52 29.53 -94.71
N ASP A 234 -83.59 30.21 -95.15
CA ASP A 234 -83.77 30.60 -96.55
C ASP A 234 -82.65 31.50 -97.08
N ASP A 235 -82.16 32.44 -96.26
CA ASP A 235 -81.07 33.34 -96.64
C ASP A 235 -79.72 32.60 -96.76
N ILE A 236 -79.50 31.60 -95.90
CA ILE A 236 -78.34 30.70 -95.98
C ILE A 236 -78.42 29.81 -97.22
N GLU A 237 -79.60 29.27 -97.55
CA GLU A 237 -79.79 28.47 -98.77
C GLU A 237 -79.56 29.30 -100.04
N LYS A 238 -80.07 30.54 -100.10
CA LYS A 238 -79.83 31.47 -101.20
C LYS A 238 -78.34 31.76 -101.39
N ARG A 239 -77.62 32.05 -100.29
CA ARG A 239 -76.16 32.29 -100.33
C ARG A 239 -75.40 31.06 -100.83
N THR A 240 -75.80 29.87 -100.38
CA THR A 240 -75.19 28.60 -100.80
C THR A 240 -75.41 28.34 -102.29
N LYS A 241 -76.60 28.63 -102.80
CA LYS A 241 -76.93 28.50 -104.23
C LYS A 241 -76.11 29.47 -105.09
N ASN A 242 -75.98 30.73 -104.67
CA ASN A 242 -75.16 31.73 -105.35
C ASN A 242 -73.67 31.36 -105.38
N LEU A 243 -73.13 30.84 -104.27
CA LEU A 243 -71.76 30.34 -104.22
C LEU A 243 -71.54 29.16 -105.19
N LYS A 244 -72.52 28.26 -105.32
CA LYS A 244 -72.46 27.12 -106.24
C LYS A 244 -72.39 27.58 -107.71
N THR A 245 -73.21 28.55 -108.08
CA THR A 245 -73.22 29.16 -109.43
C THR A 245 -71.94 29.95 -109.71
N HIS A 246 -71.42 30.66 -108.71
CA HIS A 246 -70.14 31.37 -108.85
C HIS A 246 -68.99 30.38 -109.06
N ASN A 247 -68.99 29.27 -108.33
CA ASN A 247 -67.96 28.24 -108.45
C ASN A 247 -68.00 27.51 -109.81
N SER A 248 -69.18 27.28 -110.40
CA SER A 248 -69.28 26.71 -111.75
C SER A 248 -68.75 27.66 -112.83
N LEU A 249 -69.01 28.97 -112.70
CA LEU A 249 -68.46 30.01 -113.59
C LEU A 249 -66.93 30.10 -113.48
N VAL A 250 -66.38 30.04 -112.26
CA VAL A 250 -64.93 30.02 -112.04
C VAL A 250 -64.29 28.79 -112.70
N LYS A 251 -64.91 27.61 -112.54
CA LYS A 251 -64.44 26.38 -113.17
C LYS A 251 -64.42 26.47 -114.70
N GLN A 252 -65.48 27.02 -115.30
CA GLN A 252 -65.58 27.18 -116.76
C GLN A 252 -64.56 28.19 -117.31
N LYS A 253 -64.26 29.26 -116.55
CA LYS A 253 -63.18 30.21 -116.89
C LYS A 253 -61.80 29.54 -116.81
N PHE A 254 -61.59 28.68 -115.81
CA PHE A 254 -60.34 27.95 -115.65
C PHE A 254 -60.11 26.94 -116.79
N GLU A 255 -61.16 26.24 -117.23
CA GLU A 255 -61.11 25.33 -118.39
C GLU A 255 -60.76 26.09 -119.69
N LYS A 256 -61.39 27.24 -119.96
CA LYS A 256 -61.02 28.10 -121.11
C LYS A 256 -59.56 28.58 -121.06
N LEU A 257 -59.07 28.97 -119.88
CA LEU A 257 -57.67 29.37 -119.68
C LEU A 257 -56.70 28.21 -119.90
N SER A 258 -57.08 27.00 -119.47
CA SER A 258 -56.32 25.77 -119.69
C SER A 258 -56.21 25.43 -121.19
N ASP A 259 -57.31 25.56 -121.93
CA ASP A 259 -57.33 25.30 -123.38
C ASP A 259 -56.56 26.36 -124.18
N MET A 260 -56.60 27.63 -123.75
CA MET A 260 -55.75 28.70 -124.31
C MET A 260 -54.27 28.47 -124.05
N MET A 261 -53.90 27.95 -122.86
CA MET A 261 -52.50 27.60 -122.58
C MET A 261 -52.03 26.42 -123.42
N LYS A 262 -52.86 25.41 -123.67
CA LYS A 262 -52.49 24.28 -124.56
C LYS A 262 -52.24 24.70 -126.01
N THR A 263 -52.94 25.72 -126.49
CA THR A 263 -52.78 26.27 -127.86
C THR A 263 -51.61 27.23 -128.00
N LEU A 264 -51.13 27.84 -126.92
CA LEU A 264 -49.93 28.70 -126.91
C LEU A 264 -48.60 27.94 -126.74
N PHE A 265 -48.65 26.67 -126.33
CA PHE A 265 -47.46 25.84 -126.04
C PHE A 265 -47.41 24.52 -126.85
N SER A 266 -48.18 24.42 -127.97
CA SER A 266 -48.03 23.38 -129.01
C SER A 266 -47.47 24.02 -130.29
#